data_AF-A0A9W4HZQ1-F1
#
_entry.id   AF-A0A9W4HZQ1-F1
#
_cell.length_a   1.000
_cell.length_b   1.000
_cell.length_c   1.000
_cell.angle_alpha   90.00
_cell.angle_beta   90.00
_cell.angle_gamma   90.00
#
_symmetry.space_group_name_H-M   'P 1'
#
loop_
_entity.id
_entity.type
_entity.pdbx_description
1 polymer ?
#
loop_
_entity_poly.entity_id
_entity_poly.type
_entity_poly.pdbx_seq_one_letter_code
_entity_poly.pdbx_strand_id
1 'polypeptide(L)'
;MHHLRESLLSSLPRDSPALPTGDYVLRDQEDARQSVARGDFKQVREIAFSNRTWVITSRYCSVEDDVDTLEDYIHPLWYMYYELGRNISCEDHEHGGIVLDILRIQGMGPSSRPAPGGRGIDIARTVDGTLWNDLPFFTSDMTALWAKNRATMSGTHRLNFATFLAKLASARVAKDQLCQIALLIFRELFEVGRDLRTGEQSDEEDLHRGTRNLEVLHLLPAAVAWLKEAGHNIILLSDVYWNDCSSDTGKGGRDFLESELGQRSPVGFSPWRYMFWLKRLVQIQEEAEEADDKPLGELAKEGCEYMVNMIRDRNSEVLRAYKNGGDALHQDKHLLCLKSLAYPEDLVA
;
A
#
# COMPACT_ATOMS: atom_id res chain seq x y z
N MET A 1 -35.71 -3.10 -29.58
CA MET A 1 -35.15 -2.86 -28.23
C MET A 1 -33.78 -3.52 -28.00
N HIS A 2 -32.97 -3.71 -29.04
CA HIS A 2 -31.57 -4.16 -28.90
C HIS A 2 -30.53 -3.16 -29.45
N HIS A 3 -30.96 -2.08 -30.11
CA HIS A 3 -30.06 -1.08 -30.72
C HIS A 3 -29.84 0.20 -29.88
N LEU A 4 -30.41 0.29 -28.68
CA LEU A 4 -30.21 1.44 -27.78
C LEU A 4 -29.09 1.22 -26.74
N ARG A 5 -28.62 -0.03 -26.58
CA ARG A 5 -27.57 -0.37 -25.60
C ARG A 5 -26.15 -0.19 -26.14
N GLU A 6 -25.97 -0.24 -27.46
CA GLU A 6 -24.65 -0.09 -28.10
C GLU A 6 -24.27 1.39 -28.33
N SER A 7 -25.23 2.31 -28.30
CA SER A 7 -24.97 3.75 -28.46
C SER A 7 -24.44 4.44 -27.18
N LEU A 8 -24.31 3.71 -26.07
CA LEU A 8 -23.74 4.20 -24.81
C LEU A 8 -22.27 3.76 -24.60
N LEU A 9 -21.67 3.12 -25.60
CA LEU A 9 -20.30 2.61 -25.54
C LEU A 9 -19.38 3.18 -26.65
N SER A 10 -19.76 4.28 -27.31
CA SER A 10 -18.86 4.91 -28.29
C SER A 10 -18.12 6.10 -27.69
N SER A 11 -16.96 5.82 -27.11
CA SER A 11 -15.79 6.68 -27.29
C SER A 11 -14.63 5.78 -27.74
N LEU A 12 -14.32 5.86 -29.04
CA LEU A 12 -13.18 5.22 -29.69
C LEU A 12 -12.65 6.22 -30.74
N PRO A 13 -11.35 6.21 -31.05
CA PRO A 13 -10.30 6.86 -30.28
C PRO A 13 -9.58 7.96 -31.09
N ARG A 14 -8.72 8.74 -30.38
CA ARG A 14 -7.62 9.61 -30.85
C ARG A 14 -7.63 9.98 -32.34
N ASP A 15 -7.85 11.27 -32.61
CA ASP A 15 -7.25 11.97 -33.74
C ASP A 15 -7.22 13.47 -33.45
N SER A 16 -6.22 13.91 -32.66
CA SER A 16 -5.67 15.27 -32.72
C SER A 16 -4.29 15.30 -32.06
N PRO A 17 -3.33 16.08 -32.60
CA PRO A 17 -1.92 15.93 -32.30
C PRO A 17 -1.64 16.31 -30.86
N ALA A 18 -1.11 15.37 -30.10
CA ALA A 18 -0.57 15.60 -28.77
C ALA A 18 0.47 16.73 -28.83
N LEU A 19 0.15 17.86 -28.22
CA LEU A 19 1.16 18.78 -27.68
C LEU A 19 2.00 18.02 -26.65
N PRO A 20 3.26 18.43 -26.36
CA PRO A 20 4.19 17.63 -25.57
C PRO A 20 3.80 17.67 -24.07
N THR A 21 2.77 16.91 -23.70
CA THR A 21 2.22 16.79 -22.35
C THR A 21 3.19 16.11 -21.38
N GLY A 22 4.10 15.28 -21.89
CA GLY A 22 5.16 14.65 -21.10
C GLY A 22 6.14 15.63 -20.46
N ASP A 23 6.46 16.75 -21.13
CA ASP A 23 7.44 17.73 -20.61
C ASP A 23 6.89 18.52 -19.42
N TYR A 24 5.56 18.74 -19.38
CA TYR A 24 4.91 19.45 -18.28
C TYR A 24 4.85 18.60 -17.01
N VAL A 25 4.42 17.33 -17.12
CA VAL A 25 4.36 16.39 -16.00
C VAL A 25 5.74 16.18 -15.39
N LEU A 26 6.77 15.99 -16.22
CA LEU A 26 8.15 15.82 -15.74
C LEU A 26 8.68 17.06 -15.04
N ARG A 27 8.36 18.27 -15.54
CA ARG A 27 8.72 19.52 -14.88
C ARG A 27 8.03 19.64 -13.52
N ASP A 28 6.73 19.40 -13.44
CA ASP A 28 5.99 19.47 -12.18
C ASP A 28 6.52 18.49 -11.12
N GLN A 29 6.89 17.27 -11.53
CA GLN A 29 7.52 16.28 -10.65
C GLN A 29 8.90 16.74 -10.16
N GLU A 30 9.72 17.29 -11.05
CA GLU A 30 11.04 17.81 -10.70
C GLU A 30 10.95 19.02 -9.77
N ASP A 31 10.02 19.94 -10.02
CA ASP A 31 9.78 21.12 -9.19
C ASP A 31 9.35 20.70 -7.77
N ALA A 32 8.47 19.69 -7.65
CA ALA A 32 8.07 19.11 -6.37
C ALA A 32 9.28 18.51 -5.64
N ARG A 33 10.07 17.67 -6.33
CA ARG A 33 11.27 17.04 -5.78
C ARG A 33 12.29 18.06 -5.27
N GLN A 34 12.56 19.10 -6.05
CA GLN A 34 13.49 20.16 -5.66
C GLN A 34 12.99 20.97 -4.46
N SER A 35 11.68 21.23 -4.38
CA SER A 35 11.09 21.96 -3.26
C SER A 35 11.14 21.16 -1.97
N VAL A 36 10.81 19.87 -2.04
CA VAL A 36 10.95 18.93 -0.92
C VAL A 36 12.41 18.80 -0.49
N ALA A 37 13.36 18.72 -1.41
CA ALA A 37 14.80 18.67 -1.09
C ALA A 37 15.33 19.94 -0.38
N ARG A 38 14.67 21.10 -0.56
CA ARG A 38 14.96 22.34 0.18
C ARG A 38 14.28 22.41 1.55
N GLY A 39 13.42 21.43 1.88
CA GLY A 39 12.61 21.44 3.10
C GLY A 39 11.32 22.27 2.99
N ASP A 40 10.89 22.63 1.77
CA ASP A 40 9.69 23.46 1.52
C ASP A 40 8.38 22.63 1.65
N PHE A 41 8.30 21.70 2.61
CA PHE A 41 7.20 20.73 2.73
C PHE A 41 5.83 21.39 2.83
N LYS A 42 5.71 22.45 3.63
CA LYS A 42 4.45 23.18 3.82
C LYS A 42 3.96 23.81 2.51
N GLN A 43 4.87 24.36 1.72
CA GLN A 43 4.53 24.97 0.43
C GLN A 43 4.06 23.91 -0.57
N VAL A 44 4.79 22.79 -0.65
CA VAL A 44 4.41 21.68 -1.54
C VAL A 44 3.05 21.09 -1.13
N ARG A 45 2.81 20.93 0.18
CA ARG A 45 1.52 20.50 0.72
C ARG A 45 0.39 21.47 0.37
N GLU A 46 0.62 22.78 0.51
CA GLU A 46 -0.36 23.81 0.14
C GLU A 46 -0.65 23.83 -1.36
N ILE A 47 0.37 23.65 -2.21
CA ILE A 47 0.20 23.53 -3.66
C ILE A 47 -0.61 22.28 -4.00
N ALA A 48 -0.27 21.13 -3.41
CA ALA A 48 -0.97 19.87 -3.65
C ALA A 48 -2.45 19.97 -3.23
N PHE A 49 -2.71 20.30 -1.96
CA PHE A 49 -4.06 20.31 -1.42
C PHE A 49 -4.91 21.45 -1.97
N SER A 50 -4.44 22.70 -1.89
CA SER A 50 -5.25 23.87 -2.20
C SER A 50 -5.24 24.22 -3.68
N ASN A 51 -4.06 24.24 -4.31
CA ASN A 51 -3.95 24.71 -5.70
C ASN A 51 -4.35 23.62 -6.70
N ARG A 52 -3.68 22.45 -6.66
CA ARG A 52 -3.87 21.40 -7.66
C ARG A 52 -5.26 20.76 -7.60
N THR A 53 -5.75 20.43 -6.40
CA THR A 53 -7.12 19.93 -6.22
C THR A 53 -8.16 20.94 -6.74
N TRP A 54 -7.98 22.24 -6.45
CA TRP A 54 -8.88 23.28 -6.95
C TRP A 54 -8.80 23.44 -8.46
N VAL A 55 -7.59 23.43 -9.05
CA VAL A 55 -7.41 23.52 -10.51
C VAL A 55 -8.14 22.36 -11.19
N ILE A 56 -7.92 21.12 -10.76
CA ILE A 56 -8.56 19.94 -11.36
C ILE A 56 -10.09 20.05 -11.27
N THR A 57 -10.62 20.43 -10.10
CA THR A 57 -12.06 20.60 -9.89
C THR A 57 -12.63 21.72 -10.76
N SER A 58 -11.95 22.87 -10.81
CA SER A 58 -12.37 24.05 -11.56
C SER A 58 -12.36 23.80 -13.07
N ARG A 59 -11.34 23.10 -13.57
CA ARG A 59 -11.22 22.73 -14.98
C ARG A 59 -12.36 21.82 -15.42
N TYR A 60 -12.70 20.80 -14.64
CA TYR A 60 -13.85 19.96 -14.94
C TYR A 60 -15.19 20.71 -14.87
N CYS A 61 -15.43 21.41 -13.76
CA CYS A 61 -16.74 21.99 -13.45
C CYS A 61 -17.04 23.31 -14.18
N SER A 62 -16.01 24.12 -14.47
CA SER A 62 -16.17 25.49 -14.95
C SER A 62 -15.61 25.72 -16.36
N VAL A 63 -14.49 25.07 -16.69
CA VAL A 63 -13.87 25.17 -18.02
C VAL A 63 -14.44 24.13 -19.00
N GLU A 64 -15.18 23.16 -18.46
CA GLU A 64 -15.79 22.05 -19.20
C GLU A 64 -14.76 21.15 -19.89
N ASP A 65 -13.55 21.07 -19.34
CA ASP A 65 -12.54 20.14 -19.83
C ASP A 65 -13.03 18.70 -19.73
N ASP A 66 -12.54 17.87 -20.66
CA ASP A 66 -12.81 16.44 -20.66
C ASP A 66 -11.96 15.74 -19.60
N VAL A 67 -12.49 14.64 -19.06
CA VAL A 67 -11.85 13.90 -17.97
C VAL A 67 -10.46 13.39 -18.38
N ASP A 68 -10.27 13.00 -19.64
CA ASP A 68 -8.98 12.51 -20.14
C ASP A 68 -7.88 13.58 -20.04
N THR A 69 -8.24 14.87 -20.14
CA THR A 69 -7.27 15.98 -20.04
C THR A 69 -6.87 16.29 -18.60
N LEU A 70 -7.61 15.77 -17.61
CA LEU A 70 -7.33 15.97 -16.19
C LEU A 70 -6.27 15.00 -15.68
N GLU A 71 -6.03 13.88 -16.37
CA GLU A 71 -5.01 12.90 -16.00
C GLU A 71 -3.63 13.56 -15.86
N ASP A 72 -3.29 14.49 -16.77
CA ASP A 72 -2.06 15.29 -16.75
C ASP A 72 -1.89 16.16 -15.50
N TYR A 73 -2.96 16.37 -14.73
CA TYR A 73 -2.94 17.10 -13.46
C TYR A 73 -3.04 16.20 -12.24
N ILE A 74 -3.72 15.05 -12.37
CA ILE A 74 -3.94 14.10 -11.28
C ILE A 74 -2.64 13.35 -10.95
N HIS A 75 -1.89 12.88 -11.94
CA HIS A 75 -0.62 12.18 -11.68
C HIS A 75 0.42 13.07 -10.96
N PRO A 76 0.67 14.34 -11.38
CA PRO A 76 1.52 15.26 -10.62
C PRO A 76 1.04 15.49 -9.17
N LEU A 77 -0.27 15.58 -8.94
CA LEU A 77 -0.83 15.72 -7.60
C LEU A 77 -0.43 14.52 -6.70
N TRP A 78 -0.61 13.30 -7.19
CA TRP A 78 -0.20 12.10 -6.44
C TRP A 78 1.31 12.02 -6.25
N TYR A 79 2.09 12.44 -7.24
CA TYR A 79 3.54 12.52 -7.10
C TYR A 79 3.97 13.49 -5.99
N MET A 80 3.30 14.64 -5.82
CA MET A 80 3.58 15.55 -4.70
C MET A 80 3.34 14.87 -3.35
N TYR A 81 2.25 14.11 -3.19
CA TYR A 81 1.99 13.35 -1.96
C TYR A 81 2.98 12.21 -1.73
N TYR A 82 3.48 11.58 -2.79
CA TYR A 82 4.58 10.61 -2.69
C TYR A 82 5.86 11.27 -2.15
N GLU A 83 6.27 12.40 -2.71
CA GLU A 83 7.47 13.13 -2.25
C GLU A 83 7.31 13.58 -0.80
N LEU A 84 6.15 14.11 -0.41
CA LEU A 84 5.86 14.46 0.98
C LEU A 84 5.88 13.22 1.88
N GLY A 85 5.21 12.14 1.47
CA GLY A 85 5.05 10.91 2.26
C GLY A 85 6.36 10.17 2.53
N ARG A 86 7.35 10.26 1.64
CA ARG A 86 8.68 9.67 1.88
C ARG A 86 9.62 10.58 2.67
N ASN A 87 9.49 11.90 2.56
CA ASN A 87 10.45 12.86 3.14
C ASN A 87 10.02 13.41 4.52
N ILE A 88 8.73 13.51 4.82
CA ILE A 88 8.26 13.91 6.14
C ILE A 88 8.42 12.70 7.09
N SER A 89 9.02 12.91 8.26
CA SER A 89 9.18 11.86 9.27
C SER A 89 7.83 11.31 9.71
N CYS A 90 7.70 9.99 9.82
CA CYS A 90 6.50 9.34 10.33
C CYS A 90 6.15 9.69 11.79
N GLU A 91 7.11 10.23 12.54
CA GLU A 91 6.96 10.71 13.91
C GLU A 91 6.47 12.16 13.98
N ASP A 92 6.56 12.91 12.88
CA ASP A 92 6.10 14.29 12.80
C ASP A 92 4.57 14.36 12.66
N HIS A 93 3.92 15.27 13.39
CA HIS A 93 2.50 15.57 13.25
C HIS A 93 2.10 15.99 11.81
N GLU A 94 3.00 16.62 11.05
CA GLU A 94 2.78 16.98 9.64
C GLU A 94 2.52 15.75 8.75
N HIS A 95 3.08 14.59 9.13
CA HIS A 95 2.81 13.34 8.43
C HIS A 95 1.35 12.89 8.58
N GLY A 96 0.71 13.18 9.72
CA GLY A 96 -0.74 13.00 9.87
C GLY A 96 -1.54 14.00 9.03
N GLY A 97 -0.99 15.20 8.83
CA GLY A 97 -1.57 16.25 8.00
C GLY A 97 -1.77 15.82 6.55
N ILE A 98 -0.76 15.23 5.91
CA ILE A 98 -0.85 14.77 4.52
C ILE A 98 -1.85 13.62 4.34
N VAL A 99 -2.03 12.76 5.36
CA VAL A 99 -3.07 11.71 5.36
C VAL A 99 -4.46 12.34 5.39
N LEU A 100 -4.66 13.34 6.25
CA LEU A 100 -5.93 14.05 6.38
C LEU A 100 -6.29 14.82 5.10
N ASP A 101 -5.30 15.34 4.37
CA ASP A 101 -5.54 16.02 3.11
C ASP A 101 -6.13 15.07 2.07
N ILE A 102 -5.58 13.85 1.91
CA ILE A 102 -6.14 12.84 1.00
C ILE A 102 -7.56 12.43 1.42
N LEU A 103 -7.80 12.24 2.72
CA LEU A 103 -9.14 11.95 3.25
C LEU A 103 -10.14 13.07 2.94
N ARG A 104 -9.69 14.34 3.02
CA ARG A 104 -10.51 15.50 2.67
C ARG A 104 -10.78 15.59 1.17
N ILE A 105 -9.79 15.30 0.33
CA ILE A 105 -9.98 15.19 -1.12
C ILE A 105 -11.02 14.12 -1.42
N GLN A 106 -10.90 12.93 -0.82
CA GLN A 106 -11.90 11.86 -0.99
C GLN A 106 -13.28 12.29 -0.50
N GLY A 107 -13.34 12.98 0.64
CA GLY A 107 -14.55 13.52 1.24
C GLY A 107 -15.24 14.62 0.44
N MET A 108 -14.62 15.17 -0.61
CA MET A 108 -15.31 16.07 -1.56
C MET A 108 -16.40 15.34 -2.33
N GLY A 109 -16.30 14.01 -2.46
CA GLY A 109 -17.25 13.19 -3.19
C GLY A 109 -17.17 13.38 -4.72
N PRO A 110 -18.09 12.77 -5.48
CA PRO A 110 -18.08 12.79 -6.93
C PRO A 110 -18.06 14.21 -7.52
N SER A 111 -17.05 14.53 -8.32
CA SER A 111 -17.07 15.75 -9.14
C SER A 111 -18.14 15.66 -10.22
N SER A 112 -19.01 16.66 -10.27
CA SER A 112 -20.15 16.66 -11.19
C SER A 112 -20.46 18.06 -11.75
N ARG A 113 -21.03 18.09 -12.95
CA ARG A 113 -21.44 19.30 -13.68
C ARG A 113 -22.78 19.08 -14.39
N PRO A 114 -23.48 20.15 -14.83
CA PRO A 114 -24.65 19.99 -15.69
C PRO A 114 -24.29 19.23 -16.97
N ALA A 115 -25.12 18.27 -17.38
CA ALA A 115 -24.84 17.50 -18.59
C ALA A 115 -24.91 18.40 -19.86
N PRO A 116 -24.05 18.14 -20.87
CA PRO A 116 -24.14 18.81 -22.17
C PRO A 116 -25.55 18.65 -22.75
N GLY A 117 -26.24 19.78 -22.99
CA GLY A 117 -27.64 19.78 -23.43
C GLY A 117 -28.69 19.96 -22.32
N GLY A 118 -28.26 20.26 -21.08
CA GLY A 118 -29.11 20.77 -20.00
C GLY A 118 -30.06 19.75 -19.36
N ARG A 119 -29.91 18.46 -19.65
CA ARG A 119 -30.71 17.38 -19.05
C ARG A 119 -29.84 16.40 -18.29
N GLY A 120 -29.81 16.55 -16.97
CA GLY A 120 -29.11 15.64 -16.06
C GLY A 120 -27.79 16.18 -15.55
N ILE A 121 -27.03 15.28 -14.91
CA ILE A 121 -25.75 15.55 -14.27
C ILE A 121 -24.70 14.67 -14.94
N ASP A 122 -23.62 15.29 -15.38
CA ASP A 122 -22.42 14.63 -15.87
C ASP A 122 -21.42 14.48 -14.73
N ILE A 123 -20.89 13.27 -14.53
CA ILE A 123 -20.00 12.93 -13.42
C ILE A 123 -18.63 12.60 -14.00
N ALA A 124 -17.58 13.20 -13.43
CA ALA A 124 -16.21 12.98 -13.87
C ALA A 124 -15.80 11.53 -13.58
N ARG A 125 -15.86 10.68 -14.60
CA ARG A 125 -15.47 9.27 -14.53
C ARG A 125 -14.25 9.02 -15.38
N THR A 126 -13.20 8.54 -14.73
CA THR A 126 -12.02 7.97 -15.38
C THR A 126 -12.21 6.46 -15.52
N VAL A 127 -11.26 5.79 -16.17
CA VAL A 127 -11.16 4.33 -16.17
C VAL A 127 -10.99 3.74 -14.76
N ASP A 128 -10.42 4.51 -13.83
CA ASP A 128 -10.11 4.11 -12.45
C ASP A 128 -11.18 4.57 -11.44
N GLY A 129 -12.31 5.08 -11.94
CA GLY A 129 -13.46 5.45 -11.12
C GLY A 129 -13.74 6.94 -11.10
N THR A 130 -14.51 7.36 -10.10
CA THR A 130 -15.07 8.71 -10.02
C THR A 130 -14.07 9.68 -9.38
N LEU A 131 -13.85 10.81 -10.04
CA LEU A 131 -12.94 11.86 -9.54
C LEU A 131 -13.31 12.27 -8.11
N TRP A 132 -12.28 12.33 -7.27
CA TRP A 132 -12.30 12.52 -5.82
C TRP A 132 -12.88 11.36 -5.01
N ASN A 133 -14.05 10.83 -5.33
CA ASN A 133 -14.63 9.75 -4.55
C ASN A 133 -13.79 8.46 -4.55
N ASP A 134 -13.33 8.03 -5.72
CA ASP A 134 -12.53 6.81 -5.89
C ASP A 134 -11.02 7.09 -5.96
N LEU A 135 -10.61 8.37 -5.98
CA LEU A 135 -9.22 8.82 -6.12
C LEU A 135 -8.50 8.14 -7.30
N PRO A 136 -8.92 8.42 -8.54
CA PRO A 136 -8.40 7.73 -9.72
C PRO A 136 -6.88 7.87 -9.81
N PHE A 137 -6.21 6.81 -10.29
CA PHE A 137 -4.75 6.66 -10.38
C PHE A 137 -3.97 6.65 -9.06
N PHE A 138 -4.59 6.98 -7.91
CA PHE A 138 -3.85 7.09 -6.65
C PHE A 138 -3.16 5.77 -6.27
N THR A 139 -3.94 4.69 -6.25
CA THR A 139 -3.41 3.37 -5.89
C THR A 139 -2.39 2.86 -6.90
N SER A 140 -2.63 3.03 -8.21
CA SER A 140 -1.71 2.58 -9.25
C SER A 140 -0.39 3.34 -9.19
N ASP A 141 -0.44 4.66 -8.99
CA ASP A 141 0.74 5.52 -8.89
C ASP A 141 1.56 5.16 -7.65
N MET A 142 0.93 5.05 -6.48
CA MET A 142 1.63 4.68 -5.24
C MET A 142 2.25 3.28 -5.32
N THR A 143 1.55 2.34 -5.95
CA THR A 143 2.07 0.98 -6.18
C THR A 143 3.27 1.01 -7.13
N ALA A 144 3.19 1.77 -8.22
CA ALA A 144 4.28 1.91 -9.19
C ALA A 144 5.50 2.62 -8.58
N LEU A 145 5.28 3.69 -7.81
CA LEU A 145 6.33 4.43 -7.12
C LEU A 145 7.02 3.59 -6.07
N TRP A 146 6.28 2.78 -5.29
CA TRP A 146 6.88 1.80 -4.38
C TRP A 146 7.69 0.76 -5.15
N ALA A 147 7.10 0.10 -6.14
CA ALA A 147 7.76 -0.96 -6.89
C ALA A 147 9.06 -0.48 -7.57
N LYS A 148 9.06 0.74 -8.11
CA LYS A 148 10.20 1.37 -8.78
C LYS A 148 11.30 1.80 -7.81
N ASN A 149 10.93 2.45 -6.70
CA ASN A 149 11.89 3.17 -5.85
C ASN A 149 12.24 2.47 -4.53
N ARG A 150 11.54 1.38 -4.14
CA ARG A 150 11.79 0.66 -2.87
C ARG A 150 13.25 0.29 -2.64
N ALA A 151 13.95 -0.10 -3.70
CA ALA A 151 15.35 -0.50 -3.60
C ALA A 151 16.29 0.70 -3.44
N THR A 152 15.98 1.82 -4.09
CA THR A 152 16.86 2.98 -4.14
C THR A 152 16.67 3.93 -2.96
N MET A 153 15.47 3.96 -2.37
CA MET A 153 15.19 4.75 -1.16
C MET A 153 16.11 4.36 0.00
N SER A 154 16.40 5.32 0.89
CA SER A 154 16.99 5.02 2.21
C SER A 154 16.00 4.27 3.09
N GLY A 155 16.48 3.68 4.18
CA GLY A 155 15.64 3.06 5.21
C GLY A 155 14.58 4.00 5.76
N THR A 156 14.97 5.24 6.06
CA THR A 156 14.06 6.29 6.54
C THR A 156 12.99 6.63 5.50
N HIS A 157 13.37 6.80 4.23
CA HIS A 157 12.41 7.07 3.15
C HIS A 157 11.42 5.91 2.97
N ARG A 158 11.89 4.65 3.04
CA ARG A 158 11.02 3.47 2.99
C ARG A 158 10.04 3.45 4.17
N LEU A 159 10.52 3.69 5.38
CA LEU A 159 9.70 3.67 6.59
C LEU A 159 8.62 4.76 6.56
N ASN A 160 9.00 5.99 6.25
CA ASN A 160 8.06 7.11 6.15
C ASN A 160 6.97 6.81 5.11
N PHE A 161 7.38 6.41 3.90
CA PHE A 161 6.42 6.17 2.83
C PHE A 161 5.52 4.97 3.12
N ALA A 162 6.06 3.88 3.67
CA ALA A 162 5.26 2.73 4.09
C ALA A 162 4.25 3.12 5.18
N THR A 163 4.65 3.93 6.15
CA THR A 163 3.77 4.43 7.22
C THR A 163 2.67 5.34 6.67
N PHE A 164 2.99 6.22 5.73
CA PHE A 164 2.02 7.06 5.03
C PHE A 164 0.94 6.23 4.33
N LEU A 165 1.36 5.25 3.55
CA LEU A 165 0.44 4.35 2.84
C LEU A 165 -0.37 3.48 3.80
N ALA A 166 0.25 2.97 4.87
CA ALA A 166 -0.44 2.16 5.86
C ALA A 166 -1.52 2.96 6.62
N LYS A 167 -1.25 4.23 6.98
CA LYS A 167 -2.25 5.14 7.58
C LYS A 167 -3.42 5.43 6.64
N LEU A 168 -3.16 5.61 5.34
CA LEU A 168 -4.23 5.76 4.36
C LEU A 168 -5.04 4.48 4.18
N ALA A 169 -4.36 3.34 4.11
CA ALA A 169 -4.99 2.04 4.01
C ALA A 169 -5.84 1.73 5.24
N SER A 170 -5.40 2.10 6.46
CA SER A 170 -6.17 1.92 7.70
C SER A 170 -7.49 2.70 7.67
N ALA A 171 -7.49 3.87 7.04
CA ALA A 171 -8.67 4.70 6.81
C ALA A 171 -9.50 4.30 5.56
N ARG A 172 -9.19 3.18 4.89
CA ARG A 172 -9.91 2.64 3.71
C ARG A 172 -9.92 3.60 2.50
N VAL A 173 -8.87 4.41 2.37
CA VAL A 173 -8.66 5.29 1.21
C VAL A 173 -8.49 4.44 -0.04
N ALA A 174 -9.17 4.82 -1.13
CA ALA A 174 -9.25 4.03 -2.37
C ALA A 174 -9.72 2.58 -2.10
N LYS A 175 -10.66 2.43 -1.15
CA LYS A 175 -11.18 1.14 -0.67
C LYS A 175 -10.03 0.33 -0.04
N ASP A 176 -9.91 -0.94 -0.41
CA ASP A 176 -8.89 -1.85 0.13
C ASP A 176 -7.68 -2.01 -0.79
N GLN A 177 -7.67 -1.33 -1.95
CA GLN A 177 -6.69 -1.58 -2.99
C GLN A 177 -5.26 -1.13 -2.61
N LEU A 178 -5.11 -0.16 -1.70
CA LEU A 178 -3.79 0.22 -1.16
C LEU A 178 -3.10 -0.93 -0.42
N CYS A 179 -3.87 -1.88 0.15
CA CYS A 179 -3.31 -3.03 0.85
C CYS A 179 -2.51 -3.96 -0.09
N GLN A 180 -2.66 -3.83 -1.41
CA GLN A 180 -1.81 -4.56 -2.36
C GLN A 180 -0.32 -4.19 -2.21
N ILE A 181 0.00 -2.98 -1.73
CA ILE A 181 1.37 -2.57 -1.45
C ILE A 181 1.93 -3.35 -0.26
N ALA A 182 1.10 -3.64 0.76
CA ALA A 182 1.48 -4.54 1.85
C ALA A 182 1.80 -5.95 1.34
N LEU A 183 1.03 -6.49 0.38
CA LEU A 183 1.35 -7.78 -0.26
C LEU A 183 2.73 -7.75 -0.94
N LEU A 184 3.07 -6.65 -1.63
CA LEU A 184 4.39 -6.51 -2.25
C LEU A 184 5.50 -6.49 -1.20
N ILE A 185 5.30 -5.78 -0.08
CA ILE A 185 6.30 -5.70 1.00
C ILE A 185 6.47 -7.07 1.68
N PHE A 186 5.36 -7.68 2.08
CA PHE A 186 5.35 -8.96 2.79
C PHE A 186 5.84 -10.10 1.94
N ARG A 187 5.52 -10.11 0.64
CA ARG A 187 6.10 -11.09 -0.28
C ARG A 187 7.61 -10.99 -0.33
N GLU A 188 8.14 -9.79 -0.55
CA GLU A 188 9.58 -9.59 -0.67
C GLU A 188 10.29 -9.92 0.65
N LEU A 189 9.75 -9.51 1.79
CA LEU A 189 10.36 -9.74 3.10
C LEU A 189 10.22 -11.18 3.58
N PHE A 190 9.00 -11.72 3.56
CA PHE A 190 8.69 -12.97 4.22
C PHE A 190 8.75 -14.20 3.31
N GLU A 191 8.51 -14.06 2.00
CA GLU A 191 8.18 -15.18 1.11
C GLU A 191 9.23 -15.52 0.05
N VAL A 192 10.32 -14.75 -0.07
CA VAL A 192 11.35 -14.95 -1.11
C VAL A 192 12.65 -15.54 -0.57
N GLY A 193 12.81 -15.59 0.76
CA GLY A 193 14.02 -16.08 1.42
C GLY A 193 15.14 -15.05 1.35
N ARG A 194 15.14 -14.09 2.27
CA ARG A 194 16.17 -13.06 2.38
C ARG A 194 17.04 -13.31 3.60
N ASP A 195 18.33 -13.09 3.42
CA ASP A 195 19.30 -13.11 4.51
C ASP A 195 19.03 -11.97 5.49
N LEU A 196 19.32 -12.18 6.77
CA LEU A 196 19.18 -11.15 7.79
C LEU A 196 20.06 -9.94 7.51
N ARG A 197 21.35 -10.22 7.30
CA ARG A 197 22.41 -9.22 7.11
C ARG A 197 23.62 -9.88 6.44
N THR A 198 23.94 -9.50 5.20
CA THR A 198 25.12 -10.02 4.47
C THR A 198 26.31 -9.05 4.48
N GLY A 199 26.16 -7.85 5.06
CA GLY A 199 27.28 -6.93 5.25
C GLY A 199 26.97 -5.62 5.99
N GLU A 200 27.98 -4.74 6.02
CA GLU A 200 27.89 -3.36 6.52
C GLU A 200 27.34 -2.39 5.46
N GLN A 201 26.37 -2.82 4.65
CA GLN A 201 25.82 -1.93 3.62
C GLN A 201 25.02 -0.81 4.30
N SER A 202 25.42 0.43 4.00
CA SER A 202 24.72 1.62 4.45
C SER A 202 23.29 1.63 3.92
N ASP A 203 22.32 1.96 4.78
CA ASP A 203 20.92 2.08 4.36
C ASP A 203 20.53 3.49 3.88
N GLU A 204 21.51 4.22 3.35
CA GLU A 204 21.32 5.52 2.73
C GLU A 204 20.68 5.40 1.34
N GLU A 205 20.29 6.51 0.73
CA GLU A 205 19.73 6.50 -0.63
C GLU A 205 20.80 6.10 -1.66
N ASP A 206 20.49 5.12 -2.51
CA ASP A 206 21.41 4.57 -3.52
C ASP A 206 20.67 4.24 -4.83
N LEU A 207 20.90 5.07 -5.86
CA LEU A 207 20.27 4.93 -7.18
C LEU A 207 20.69 3.65 -7.92
N HIS A 208 21.77 2.99 -7.49
CA HIS A 208 22.28 1.76 -8.10
C HIS A 208 21.85 0.49 -7.35
N ARG A 209 21.14 0.62 -6.22
CA ARG A 209 20.68 -0.54 -5.46
C ARG A 209 19.55 -1.27 -6.17
N GLY A 210 19.78 -2.55 -6.46
CA GLY A 210 18.77 -3.45 -7.01
C GLY A 210 17.86 -4.05 -5.93
N THR A 211 16.65 -4.48 -6.30
CA THR A 211 15.71 -5.15 -5.35
C THR A 211 16.30 -6.43 -4.72
N ARG A 212 17.19 -7.12 -5.43
CA ARG A 212 17.87 -8.33 -4.93
C ARG A 212 18.89 -8.02 -3.82
N ASN A 213 19.30 -6.77 -3.69
CA ASN A 213 20.26 -6.33 -2.69
C ASN A 213 19.58 -5.94 -1.37
N LEU A 214 18.23 -5.92 -1.33
CA LEU A 214 17.51 -5.66 -0.09
C LEU A 214 17.58 -6.89 0.82
N GLU A 215 17.77 -6.65 2.10
CA GLU A 215 17.86 -7.66 3.16
C GLU A 215 16.67 -7.50 4.12
N VAL A 216 16.55 -8.39 5.11
CA VAL A 216 15.49 -8.30 6.12
C VAL A 216 15.51 -6.94 6.82
N LEU A 217 16.67 -6.45 7.24
CA LEU A 217 16.81 -5.17 7.93
C LEU A 217 16.25 -3.99 7.13
N HIS A 218 16.33 -4.05 5.80
CA HIS A 218 15.92 -2.98 4.90
C HIS A 218 14.40 -2.87 4.75
N LEU A 219 13.67 -3.98 4.92
CA LEU A 219 12.22 -4.09 4.66
C LEU A 219 11.39 -4.32 5.92
N LEU A 220 11.98 -4.87 6.99
CA LEU A 220 11.28 -5.16 8.24
C LEU A 220 10.62 -3.90 8.85
N PRO A 221 11.27 -2.72 8.93
CA PRO A 221 10.63 -1.51 9.45
C PRO A 221 9.36 -1.13 8.69
N ALA A 222 9.39 -1.21 7.35
CA ALA A 222 8.22 -0.95 6.53
C ALA A 222 7.11 -1.97 6.78
N ALA A 223 7.44 -3.26 6.88
CA ALA A 223 6.46 -4.30 7.14
C ALA A 223 5.79 -4.14 8.52
N VAL A 224 6.57 -3.86 9.56
CA VAL A 224 6.04 -3.63 10.91
C VAL A 224 5.17 -2.37 10.96
N ALA A 225 5.53 -1.31 10.24
CA ALA A 225 4.67 -0.12 10.11
C ALA A 225 3.29 -0.46 9.51
N TRP A 226 3.22 -1.34 8.50
CA TRP A 226 1.96 -1.84 7.96
C TRP A 226 1.15 -2.65 8.96
N LEU A 227 1.81 -3.52 9.73
CA LEU A 227 1.15 -4.31 10.79
C LEU A 227 0.61 -3.42 11.91
N LYS A 228 1.36 -2.37 12.28
CA LYS A 228 0.98 -1.39 13.30
C LYS A 228 -0.21 -0.54 12.88
N GLU A 229 -0.12 0.12 11.73
CA GLU A 229 -1.09 1.13 11.32
C GLU A 229 -2.31 0.50 10.64
N ALA A 230 -2.11 -0.55 9.83
CA ALA A 230 -3.15 -1.18 9.00
C ALA A 230 -3.43 -2.65 9.37
N GLY A 231 -2.91 -3.16 10.50
CA GLY A 231 -3.05 -4.55 10.91
C GLY A 231 -4.50 -5.03 10.98
N HIS A 232 -5.42 -4.17 11.46
CA HIS A 232 -6.86 -4.46 11.49
C HIS A 232 -7.44 -4.69 10.08
N ASN A 233 -6.97 -3.95 9.08
CA ASN A 233 -7.44 -4.10 7.71
C ASN A 233 -6.82 -5.33 7.05
N ILE A 234 -5.53 -5.59 7.30
CA ILE A 234 -4.83 -6.77 6.79
C ILE A 234 -5.49 -8.05 7.29
N ILE A 235 -5.80 -8.19 8.58
CA ILE A 235 -6.47 -9.40 9.09
C ILE A 235 -7.87 -9.57 8.52
N LEU A 236 -8.62 -8.47 8.36
CA LEU A 236 -9.95 -8.49 7.73
C LEU A 236 -9.90 -8.97 6.28
N LEU A 237 -8.90 -8.51 5.52
CA LEU A 237 -8.69 -8.92 4.14
C LEU A 237 -8.26 -10.39 4.05
N SER A 238 -7.44 -10.86 4.99
CA SER A 238 -7.10 -12.28 5.11
C SER A 238 -8.31 -13.14 5.44
N ASP A 239 -9.19 -12.70 6.35
CA ASP A 239 -10.39 -13.44 6.74
C ASP A 239 -11.36 -13.64 5.57
N VAL A 240 -11.45 -12.67 4.66
CA VAL A 240 -12.35 -12.75 3.48
C VAL A 240 -11.65 -13.23 2.21
N TYR A 241 -10.41 -13.72 2.30
CA TYR A 241 -9.63 -14.19 1.16
C TYR A 241 -9.52 -13.16 0.02
N TRP A 242 -9.29 -11.89 0.38
CA TRP A 242 -9.30 -10.79 -0.59
C TRP A 242 -8.22 -10.96 -1.67
N ASN A 243 -8.61 -10.78 -2.93
CA ASN A 243 -7.72 -10.92 -4.08
C ASN A 243 -7.96 -9.86 -5.18
N ASP A 244 -8.60 -8.73 -4.87
CA ASP A 244 -8.86 -7.64 -5.82
C ASP A 244 -7.59 -6.80 -6.09
N CYS A 245 -6.61 -7.45 -6.70
CA CYS A 245 -5.33 -6.88 -7.10
C CYS A 245 -4.85 -7.57 -8.38
N SER A 246 -3.80 -7.02 -9.02
CA SER A 246 -3.24 -7.66 -10.21
C SER A 246 -2.72 -9.08 -9.90
N SER A 247 -2.76 -9.97 -10.88
CA SER A 247 -2.28 -11.36 -10.73
C SER A 247 -0.85 -11.42 -10.22
N ASP A 248 -0.01 -10.49 -10.68
CA ASP A 248 1.40 -10.41 -10.31
C ASP A 248 1.58 -9.90 -8.87
N THR A 249 0.74 -9.00 -8.40
CA THR A 249 0.79 -8.51 -7.00
C THR A 249 0.27 -9.57 -6.03
N GLY A 250 -0.84 -10.24 -6.37
CA GLY A 250 -1.48 -11.24 -5.52
C GLY A 250 -0.68 -12.54 -5.37
N LYS A 251 0.25 -12.83 -6.29
CA LYS A 251 1.05 -14.06 -6.28
C LYS A 251 1.95 -14.19 -5.04
N GLY A 252 2.03 -15.40 -4.50
CA GLY A 252 2.98 -15.79 -3.45
C GLY A 252 4.44 -15.71 -3.90
N GLY A 253 5.34 -15.44 -2.95
CA GLY A 253 6.78 -15.64 -3.11
C GLY A 253 7.13 -17.13 -3.10
N ARG A 254 8.32 -17.45 -3.60
CA ARG A 254 8.79 -18.83 -3.81
C ARG A 254 8.68 -19.69 -2.55
N ASP A 255 9.25 -19.23 -1.45
CA ASP A 255 9.35 -20.00 -0.21
C ASP A 255 7.97 -20.23 0.41
N PHE A 256 7.06 -19.25 0.26
CA PHE A 256 5.67 -19.43 0.64
C PHE A 256 5.00 -20.49 -0.22
N LEU A 257 5.10 -20.39 -1.55
CA LEU A 257 4.46 -21.32 -2.49
C LEU A 257 4.95 -22.77 -2.32
N GLU A 258 6.21 -22.96 -1.92
CA GLU A 258 6.80 -24.27 -1.64
C GLU A 258 6.37 -24.85 -0.28
N SER A 259 5.90 -24.00 0.64
CA SER A 259 5.45 -24.42 1.97
C SER A 259 4.06 -25.05 1.98
N GLU A 260 3.76 -25.84 3.02
CA GLU A 260 2.43 -26.44 3.24
C GLU A 260 1.33 -25.37 3.36
N LEU A 261 1.63 -24.22 3.97
CA LEU A 261 0.70 -23.09 4.08
C LEU A 261 0.41 -22.48 2.69
N GLY A 262 1.41 -22.37 1.83
CA GLY A 262 1.23 -21.87 0.47
C GLY A 262 0.40 -22.79 -0.41
N GLN A 263 0.60 -24.11 -0.29
CA GLN A 263 -0.19 -25.11 -1.04
C GLN A 263 -1.69 -25.05 -0.71
N ARG A 264 -2.07 -24.56 0.48
CA ARG A 264 -3.46 -24.41 0.93
C ARG A 264 -4.02 -23.00 0.65
N SER A 265 -3.19 -22.06 0.25
CA SER A 265 -3.57 -20.66 0.10
C SER A 265 -4.00 -20.33 -1.33
N PRO A 266 -5.11 -19.60 -1.51
CA PRO A 266 -5.35 -18.88 -2.75
C PRO A 266 -4.36 -17.71 -2.91
N VAL A 267 -4.39 -17.07 -4.08
CA VAL A 267 -3.70 -15.80 -4.35
C VAL A 267 -4.33 -14.64 -3.55
N GLY A 268 -3.54 -13.61 -3.26
CA GLY A 268 -3.99 -12.44 -2.47
C GLY A 268 -3.76 -12.62 -0.97
N PHE A 269 -4.60 -11.98 -0.16
CA PHE A 269 -4.64 -12.18 1.28
C PHE A 269 -5.37 -13.47 1.61
N SER A 270 -4.87 -14.20 2.62
CA SER A 270 -5.55 -15.40 3.12
C SER A 270 -5.11 -15.69 4.55
N PRO A 271 -5.89 -16.50 5.29
CA PRO A 271 -5.51 -16.89 6.65
C PRO A 271 -4.21 -17.71 6.68
N TRP A 272 -3.98 -18.55 5.66
CA TRP A 272 -2.77 -19.37 5.52
C TRP A 272 -1.53 -18.52 5.28
N ARG A 273 -1.66 -17.50 4.43
CA ARG A 273 -0.59 -16.56 4.12
C ARG A 273 -0.26 -15.67 5.32
N TYR A 274 -1.27 -15.26 6.08
CA TYR A 274 -1.10 -14.55 7.34
C TYR A 274 -0.32 -15.37 8.38
N MET A 275 -0.64 -16.66 8.54
CA MET A 275 0.13 -17.55 9.42
C MET A 275 1.57 -17.72 8.94
N PHE A 276 1.81 -17.78 7.62
CA PHE A 276 3.16 -17.87 7.09
C PHE A 276 3.99 -16.62 7.42
N TRP A 277 3.43 -15.42 7.29
CA TRP A 277 4.10 -14.18 7.69
C TRP A 277 4.41 -14.14 9.18
N LEU A 278 3.45 -14.56 10.03
CA LEU A 278 3.68 -14.66 11.48
C LEU A 278 4.82 -15.63 11.80
N LYS A 279 4.80 -16.83 11.20
CA LYS A 279 5.89 -17.80 11.31
C LYS A 279 7.23 -17.20 10.93
N ARG A 280 7.30 -16.47 9.81
CA ARG A 280 8.55 -15.87 9.35
C ARG A 280 9.03 -14.74 10.26
N LEU A 281 8.14 -13.94 10.86
CA LEU A 281 8.54 -12.93 11.85
C LEU A 281 9.16 -13.56 13.11
N VAL A 282 8.59 -14.66 13.61
CA VAL A 282 9.18 -15.38 14.74
C VAL A 282 10.56 -15.93 14.37
N GLN A 283 10.73 -16.45 13.15
CA GLN A 283 12.04 -16.88 12.66
C GLN A 283 13.04 -15.73 12.57
N ILE A 284 12.63 -14.58 12.04
CA ILE A 284 13.50 -13.39 11.97
C ILE A 284 13.92 -12.95 13.38
N GLN A 285 13.02 -13.02 14.36
CA GLN A 285 13.35 -12.74 15.75
C GLN A 285 14.41 -13.72 16.28
N GLU A 286 14.22 -15.03 16.11
CA GLU A 286 15.19 -16.06 16.53
C GLU A 286 16.56 -15.85 15.84
N GLU A 287 16.56 -15.63 14.53
CA GLU A 287 17.78 -15.40 13.74
C GLU A 287 18.52 -14.13 14.22
N ALA A 288 17.78 -13.07 14.60
CA ALA A 288 18.37 -11.83 15.10
C ALA A 288 18.96 -11.99 16.51
N GLU A 289 18.32 -12.80 17.37
CA GLU A 289 18.86 -13.18 18.69
C GLU A 289 20.16 -14.00 18.54
N GLU A 290 20.21 -14.94 17.59
CA GLU A 290 21.42 -15.71 17.26
C GLU A 290 22.57 -14.82 16.74
N ALA A 291 22.24 -13.73 16.04
CA ALA A 291 23.18 -12.76 15.51
C ALA A 291 23.55 -11.62 16.48
N ASP A 292 23.00 -11.60 17.71
CA ASP A 292 23.10 -10.49 18.69
C ASP A 292 22.64 -9.12 18.13
N ASP A 293 21.72 -9.12 17.15
CA ASP A 293 21.10 -7.91 16.59
C ASP A 293 19.81 -7.55 17.35
N LYS A 294 20.00 -7.00 18.55
CA LYS A 294 18.88 -6.66 19.45
C LYS A 294 17.85 -5.72 18.81
N PRO A 295 18.23 -4.63 18.12
CA PRO A 295 17.25 -3.75 17.49
C PRO A 295 16.36 -4.48 16.47
N LEU A 296 16.94 -5.37 15.65
CA LEU A 296 16.19 -6.13 14.67
C LEU A 296 15.26 -7.16 15.34
N GLY A 297 15.75 -7.84 16.38
CA GLY A 297 14.95 -8.79 17.17
C GLY A 297 13.77 -8.13 17.87
N GLU A 298 13.95 -6.95 18.48
CA GLU A 298 12.88 -6.18 19.12
C GLU A 298 11.82 -5.75 18.10
N LEU A 299 12.23 -5.30 16.92
CA LEU A 299 11.31 -4.90 15.85
C LEU A 299 10.51 -6.10 15.31
N ALA A 300 11.14 -7.25 15.12
CA ALA A 300 10.46 -8.48 14.69
C ALA A 300 9.44 -8.96 15.73
N LYS A 301 9.80 -8.86 17.02
CA LYS A 301 8.91 -9.15 18.14
C LYS A 301 7.70 -8.21 18.17
N GLU A 302 7.91 -6.90 17.96
CA GLU A 302 6.81 -5.93 17.88
C GLU A 302 5.83 -6.29 16.74
N GLY A 303 6.35 -6.68 15.58
CA GLY A 303 5.55 -7.20 14.45
C GLY A 303 4.72 -8.43 14.83
N CYS A 304 5.31 -9.40 15.53
CA CYS A 304 4.61 -10.57 16.06
C CYS A 304 3.47 -10.18 17.01
N GLU A 305 3.74 -9.26 17.94
CA GLU A 305 2.76 -8.79 18.92
C GLU A 305 1.55 -8.12 18.23
N TYR A 306 1.78 -7.27 17.22
CA TYR A 306 0.68 -6.70 16.43
C TYR A 306 -0.18 -7.80 15.80
N MET A 307 0.42 -8.78 15.12
CA MET A 307 -0.33 -9.85 14.46
C MET A 307 -1.12 -10.73 15.45
N VAL A 308 -0.48 -11.13 16.55
CA VAL A 308 -1.10 -11.96 17.59
C VAL A 308 -2.25 -11.20 18.27
N ASN A 309 -2.10 -9.92 18.55
CA ASN A 309 -3.16 -9.10 19.14
C ASN A 309 -4.35 -8.96 18.17
N MET A 310 -4.11 -8.75 16.87
CA MET A 310 -5.17 -8.71 15.86
C MET A 310 -5.99 -10.01 15.82
N ILE A 311 -5.32 -11.16 15.93
CA ILE A 311 -5.98 -12.48 15.99
C ILE A 311 -6.78 -12.62 17.29
N ARG A 312 -6.20 -12.23 18.44
CA ARG A 312 -6.82 -12.38 19.76
C ARG A 312 -8.11 -11.57 19.88
N ASP A 313 -8.10 -10.34 19.39
CA ASP A 313 -9.21 -9.41 19.55
C ASP A 313 -10.41 -9.76 18.65
N ARG A 314 -10.30 -10.81 17.82
CA ARG A 314 -11.29 -11.16 16.79
C ARG A 314 -11.52 -12.67 16.70
N ASN A 315 -12.73 -13.07 16.33
CA ASN A 315 -13.00 -14.45 15.90
C ASN A 315 -12.52 -14.68 14.46
N SER A 316 -11.20 -14.54 14.24
CA SER A 316 -10.57 -14.55 12.91
C SER A 316 -10.63 -15.93 12.23
N GLU A 317 -10.70 -15.92 10.91
CA GLU A 317 -10.57 -17.13 10.10
C GLU A 317 -9.14 -17.70 10.19
N VAL A 318 -8.14 -16.88 10.55
CA VAL A 318 -6.78 -17.32 10.88
C VAL A 318 -6.81 -18.39 11.98
N LEU A 319 -7.52 -18.12 13.07
CA LEU A 319 -7.58 -19.07 14.18
C LEU A 319 -8.36 -20.34 13.82
N ARG A 320 -9.39 -20.23 12.98
CA ARG A 320 -10.15 -21.38 12.48
C ARG A 320 -9.33 -22.23 11.52
N ALA A 321 -8.60 -21.59 10.60
CA ALA A 321 -7.66 -22.26 9.69
C ALA A 321 -6.57 -22.99 10.48
N TYR A 322 -6.03 -22.36 11.53
CA TYR A 322 -5.06 -23.00 12.43
C TYR A 322 -5.65 -24.25 13.10
N LYS A 323 -6.84 -24.16 13.72
CA LYS A 323 -7.53 -25.30 14.36
C LYS A 323 -7.73 -26.47 13.39
N ASN A 324 -8.08 -26.17 12.14
CA ASN A 324 -8.32 -27.16 11.10
C ASN A 324 -7.03 -27.60 10.36
N GLY A 325 -5.87 -27.07 10.75
CA GLY A 325 -4.60 -27.22 10.02
C GLY A 325 -3.96 -28.60 10.11
N GLY A 326 -4.36 -29.42 11.08
CA GLY A 326 -3.78 -30.73 11.38
C GLY A 326 -2.56 -30.67 12.31
N ASP A 327 -2.12 -31.84 12.78
CA ASP A 327 -1.11 -31.97 13.84
C ASP A 327 0.25 -31.33 13.49
N ALA A 328 0.68 -31.43 12.22
CA ALA A 328 1.94 -30.86 11.77
C ALA A 328 2.00 -29.34 11.99
N LEU A 329 0.87 -28.64 11.74
CA LEU A 329 0.75 -27.21 11.98
C LEU A 329 0.71 -26.88 13.48
N HIS A 330 0.10 -27.73 14.30
CA HIS A 330 0.01 -27.56 15.75
C HIS A 330 1.33 -27.84 16.48
N GLN A 331 2.23 -28.61 15.85
CA GLN A 331 3.57 -28.91 16.35
C GLN A 331 4.63 -27.92 15.87
N ASP A 332 4.29 -27.01 14.95
CA ASP A 332 5.22 -25.99 14.46
C ASP A 332 5.60 -25.02 15.58
N LYS A 333 6.87 -25.04 15.99
CA LYS A 333 7.39 -24.22 17.09
C LYS A 333 7.16 -22.73 16.88
N HIS A 334 7.17 -22.27 15.62
CA HIS A 334 7.02 -20.85 15.27
C HIS A 334 5.56 -20.38 15.28
N LEU A 335 4.60 -21.29 15.41
CA LEU A 335 3.16 -20.98 15.47
C LEU A 335 2.54 -21.35 16.83
N LEU A 336 3.35 -21.68 17.84
CA LEU A 336 2.86 -21.99 19.19
C LEU A 336 2.11 -20.82 19.84
N CYS A 337 2.41 -19.58 19.45
CA CYS A 337 1.67 -18.41 19.89
C CYS A 337 0.17 -18.43 19.48
N LEU A 338 -0.20 -19.20 18.46
CA LEU A 338 -1.59 -19.41 18.06
C LEU A 338 -2.27 -20.52 18.86
N LYS A 339 -1.50 -21.48 19.40
CA LYS A 339 -2.03 -22.60 20.18
C LYS A 339 -2.72 -22.11 21.45
N SER A 340 -2.10 -21.18 22.17
CA SER A 340 -2.67 -20.56 23.39
C SER A 340 -3.96 -19.78 23.10
N LEU A 341 -4.09 -19.21 21.91
CA LEU A 341 -5.32 -18.53 21.48
C LEU A 341 -6.40 -19.51 21.02
N ALA A 342 -6.01 -20.61 20.38
CA ALA A 342 -6.92 -21.59 19.81
C ALA A 342 -7.56 -22.46 20.89
N TYR A 343 -6.78 -22.85 21.90
CA TYR A 343 -7.14 -23.76 22.97
C TYR A 343 -6.79 -23.14 24.33
N PRO A 344 -7.53 -22.09 24.76
CA PRO A 344 -7.25 -21.42 26.04
C PRO A 344 -7.45 -22.34 27.26
N GLU A 345 -8.17 -23.46 27.09
CA GLU A 345 -8.41 -24.46 28.15
C GLU A 345 -7.16 -25.32 28.46
N ASP A 346 -6.21 -25.44 27.52
CA ASP A 346 -4.97 -26.22 27.70
C ASP A 346 -3.91 -25.53 28.57
N LEU A 347 -4.16 -24.29 29.02
CA LEU A 347 -3.26 -23.51 29.89
C LEU A 347 -3.57 -23.65 31.39
N VAL A 348 -4.61 -24.38 31.76
CA VAL A 348 -5.09 -24.52 33.15
C VAL A 348 -4.83 -25.93 33.74
N ALA A 349 -4.16 -26.81 32.99
CA ALA A 349 -3.68 -28.12 33.47
C ALA A 349 -2.15 -28.09 33.63
#